data_AF-A0A2W6E1Y5-F1
#
_entry.id   AF-A0A2W6E1Y5-F1
#
_cell.length_a   1.000
_cell.length_b   1.000
_cell.length_c   1.000
_cell.angle_alpha   90.00
_cell.angle_beta   90.00
_cell.angle_gamma   90.00
#
_symmetry.space_group_name_H-M   'P 1'
#
loop_
_entity.id
_entity.type
_entity.pdbx_description
1 polymer ?
#
loop_
_entity_poly.entity_id
_entity_poly.type
_entity_poly.pdbx_seq_one_letter_code
_entity_poly.pdbx_strand_id
1 'polypeptide(L)'
;MPGARAKPIRALALIPLDRHGRPVPIKAQENPFALPNRYWQAPSRPPHGSCEIKNPHLRGLEAQWGHVISRIAAVPDVEGAAFLSCLDTEYYLENWPLQAAILLDAREPGRHVGPLPGAVSVPGHPGLVNIALGQFPGEITARRLTNAWLVVQGGRDLRQRLQVLHALTAAKIKVDLTG
;
A
#
# COMPACT_ATOMS: atom_id res chain seq x y z
N MET A 1 7.85 -38.57 20.43
CA MET A 1 8.20 -37.14 20.58
C MET A 1 7.01 -36.32 20.13
N PRO A 2 6.32 -35.58 21.02
CA PRO A 2 5.12 -34.81 20.68
C PRO A 2 5.47 -33.49 20.01
N GLY A 3 4.75 -33.16 18.94
CA GLY A 3 4.93 -31.95 18.14
C GLY A 3 4.52 -30.68 18.88
N ALA A 4 5.38 -29.67 18.83
CA ALA A 4 5.08 -28.34 19.32
C ALA A 4 4.01 -27.70 18.43
N ARG A 5 2.80 -27.52 18.96
CA ARG A 5 1.78 -26.64 18.36
C ARG A 5 2.32 -25.21 18.38
N ALA A 6 2.43 -24.58 17.22
CA ALA A 6 2.71 -23.15 17.14
C ALA A 6 1.60 -22.40 17.92
N LYS A 7 2.00 -21.59 18.91
CA LYS A 7 1.06 -20.69 19.59
C LYS A 7 0.55 -19.68 18.55
N PRO A 8 -0.77 -19.44 18.44
CA PRO A 8 -1.27 -18.38 17.58
C PRO A 8 -0.65 -17.07 18.06
N ILE A 9 0.09 -16.43 17.16
CA ILE A 9 0.54 -15.04 17.35
C ILE A 9 -0.75 -14.26 17.56
N ARG A 10 -0.91 -13.64 18.74
CA ARG A 10 -1.97 -12.66 18.97
C ARG A 10 -1.74 -11.58 17.91
N ALA A 11 -2.55 -11.60 16.86
CA ALA A 11 -2.57 -10.52 15.90
C ALA A 11 -2.81 -9.24 16.70
N LEU A 12 -1.86 -8.31 16.63
CA LEU A 12 -2.10 -6.92 17.00
C LEU A 12 -3.23 -6.46 16.08
N ALA A 13 -4.46 -6.50 16.58
CA ALA A 13 -5.61 -6.02 15.83
C ALA A 13 -5.45 -4.50 15.72
N LEU A 14 -5.28 -3.99 14.51
CA LEU A 14 -5.48 -2.58 14.22
C LEU A 14 -6.97 -2.30 14.40
N ILE A 15 -7.32 -1.62 15.49
CA ILE A 15 -8.70 -1.19 15.78
C ILE A 15 -8.80 0.26 15.32
N PRO A 16 -9.50 0.56 14.20
CA PRO A 16 -9.81 1.94 13.87
C PRO A 16 -10.76 2.51 14.92
N LEU A 17 -10.49 3.74 15.33
CA LEU A 17 -11.27 4.47 16.30
C LEU A 17 -12.00 5.62 15.59
N ASP A 18 -13.19 5.95 16.09
CA ASP A 18 -13.90 7.16 15.69
C ASP A 18 -13.34 8.40 16.40
N ARG A 19 -13.93 9.56 16.10
CA ARG A 19 -13.60 10.86 16.71
C ARG A 19 -13.76 10.97 18.21
N HIS A 20 -14.40 9.99 18.83
CA HIS A 20 -14.62 9.90 20.25
C HIS A 20 -13.75 8.81 20.89
N GLY A 21 -12.79 8.25 20.14
CA GLY A 21 -11.89 7.18 20.59
C GLY A 21 -12.59 5.84 20.74
N ARG A 22 -13.78 5.64 20.15
CA ARG A 22 -14.55 4.40 20.24
C ARG A 22 -14.20 3.49 19.06
N PRO A 23 -14.07 2.17 19.26
CA PRO A 23 -13.88 1.23 18.16
C PRO A 23 -14.96 1.38 17.09
N VAL A 24 -14.55 1.59 15.84
CA VAL A 24 -15.46 1.50 14.70
C VAL A 24 -15.74 0.01 14.48
N PRO A 25 -17.00 -0.46 14.60
CA PRO A 25 -17.33 -1.86 14.37
C PRO A 25 -17.14 -2.19 12.88
N ILE A 26 -15.95 -2.66 12.51
CA ILE A 26 -15.71 -3.26 11.19
C ILE A 26 -16.29 -4.67 11.22
N LYS A 27 -17.42 -4.90 10.54
CA LYS A 27 -17.77 -6.26 10.14
C LYS A 27 -16.72 -6.69 9.13
N ALA A 28 -15.95 -7.75 9.40
CA ALA A 28 -14.85 -8.20 8.54
C ALA A 28 -15.23 -8.45 7.06
N GLN A 29 -16.53 -8.55 6.76
CA GLN A 29 -17.10 -8.72 5.41
C GLN A 29 -17.60 -7.42 4.76
N GLU A 30 -17.79 -6.35 5.54
CA GLU A 30 -18.21 -5.03 5.09
C GLU A 30 -17.20 -4.03 5.68
N ASN A 31 -16.03 -3.90 5.05
CA ASN A 31 -15.21 -2.73 5.32
C ASN A 31 -15.93 -1.55 4.64
N PRO A 32 -16.56 -0.61 5.37
CA PRO A 32 -17.27 0.51 4.76
C PRO A 32 -16.31 1.44 3.99
N PHE A 33 -15.00 1.28 4.18
CA PHE A 33 -13.94 1.97 3.46
C PHE A 33 -13.37 1.15 2.28
N ALA A 34 -13.90 -0.06 2.00
CA ALA A 34 -13.53 -0.82 0.82
C ALA A 34 -14.17 -0.17 -0.40
N LEU A 35 -13.43 0.74 -1.03
CA LEU A 35 -13.79 1.28 -2.33
C LEU A 35 -13.95 0.14 -3.35
N PRO A 36 -14.90 0.25 -4.30
CA PRO A 36 -15.10 -0.76 -5.33
C PRO A 36 -13.80 -1.03 -6.10
N ASN A 37 -13.24 -2.21 -5.86
CA ASN A 37 -11.98 -2.63 -6.44
C ASN A 37 -12.17 -3.87 -7.31
N ARG A 38 -11.19 -4.10 -8.19
CA ARG A 38 -11.11 -5.31 -9.00
C ARG A 38 -9.84 -6.05 -8.65
N TYR A 39 -10.02 -7.26 -8.16
CA TYR A 39 -8.94 -8.23 -8.02
C TYR A 39 -8.47 -8.72 -9.39
N TRP A 40 -7.19 -9.04 -9.48
CA TRP A 40 -6.61 -9.71 -10.63
C TRP A 40 -5.45 -10.60 -10.19
N GLN A 41 -5.15 -11.61 -11.00
CA GLN A 41 -4.06 -12.54 -10.78
C GLN A 41 -3.48 -13.01 -12.11
N ALA A 42 -2.16 -13.17 -12.16
CA ALA A 42 -1.45 -13.75 -13.28
C ALA A 42 -2.03 -15.14 -13.63
N PRO A 43 -2.17 -15.48 -14.92
CA PRO A 43 -1.67 -14.74 -16.09
C PRO A 43 -2.58 -13.61 -16.57
N SER A 44 -3.71 -13.33 -15.90
CA SER A 44 -4.58 -12.21 -16.26
C SER A 44 -3.87 -10.89 -16.01
N ARG A 45 -4.05 -9.93 -16.92
CA ARG A 45 -3.47 -8.59 -16.77
C ARG A 45 -4.25 -7.77 -15.72
N PRO A 46 -3.59 -6.80 -15.06
CA PRO A 46 -4.29 -5.85 -14.20
C PRO A 46 -5.39 -5.13 -14.98
N PRO A 47 -6.63 -5.07 -14.46
CA PRO A 47 -7.69 -4.31 -15.09
C PRO A 47 -7.36 -2.83 -15.04
N HIS A 48 -7.81 -2.08 -16.04
CA HIS A 48 -7.75 -0.62 -15.97
C HIS A 48 -8.60 -0.14 -14.79
N GLY A 49 -8.05 0.75 -13.96
CA GLY A 49 -8.79 1.43 -12.89
C GLY A 49 -8.37 2.88 -12.77
N SER A 50 -8.59 3.49 -11.61
CA SER A 50 -8.19 4.88 -11.35
C SER A 50 -6.66 5.04 -11.28
N CYS A 51 -5.94 4.01 -10.84
CA CYS A 51 -4.48 4.02 -10.79
C CYS A 51 -3.83 2.94 -11.67
N GLU A 52 -2.57 3.16 -12.03
CA GLU A 52 -1.76 2.20 -12.76
C GLU A 52 -0.29 2.30 -12.32
N ILE A 53 0.33 1.16 -12.00
CA ILE A 53 1.79 1.03 -11.82
C ILE A 53 2.37 0.31 -13.04
N LYS A 54 3.51 0.80 -13.54
CA LYS A 54 4.31 0.13 -14.56
C LYS A 54 5.71 -0.18 -14.02
N ASN A 55 6.25 -1.30 -14.47
CA ASN A 55 7.68 -1.63 -14.35
C ASN A 55 8.31 -1.57 -15.75
N PRO A 56 8.84 -0.43 -16.19
CA PRO A 56 9.42 -0.31 -17.52
C PRO A 56 10.75 -1.05 -17.71
N HIS A 57 11.53 -1.33 -16.65
CA HIS A 57 12.95 -1.67 -16.83
C HIS A 57 13.51 -2.79 -15.92
N LEU A 58 12.86 -3.18 -14.83
CA LEU A 58 13.41 -4.18 -13.92
C LEU A 58 13.03 -5.60 -14.34
N ARG A 59 13.99 -6.29 -14.97
CA ARG A 59 13.85 -7.70 -15.34
C ARG A 59 13.71 -8.58 -14.09
N GLY A 60 12.85 -9.59 -14.17
CA GLY A 60 12.62 -10.55 -13.08
C GLY A 60 11.73 -10.04 -11.94
N LEU A 61 11.22 -8.80 -12.02
CA LEU A 61 10.15 -8.33 -11.13
C LEU A 61 8.80 -8.73 -11.74
N GLU A 62 8.20 -9.78 -11.17
CA GLU A 62 6.99 -10.42 -11.70
C GLU A 62 5.77 -10.07 -10.87
N ALA A 63 4.77 -9.46 -11.49
CA ALA A 63 3.51 -9.12 -10.85
C ALA A 63 2.63 -10.39 -10.78
N GLN A 64 2.23 -10.80 -9.58
CA GLN A 64 1.50 -12.05 -9.36
C GLN A 64 0.00 -11.83 -9.19
N TRP A 65 -0.39 -10.84 -8.39
CA TRP A 65 -1.79 -10.52 -8.14
C TRP A 65 -1.91 -9.13 -7.51
N GLY A 66 -3.14 -8.60 -7.42
CA GLY A 66 -3.37 -7.33 -6.76
C GLY A 66 -4.81 -6.85 -6.88
N HIS A 67 -5.03 -5.63 -6.42
CA HIS A 67 -6.32 -4.95 -6.54
C HIS A 67 -6.12 -3.58 -7.19
N VAL A 68 -7.09 -3.17 -7.99
CA VAL A 68 -7.15 -1.81 -8.53
C VAL A 68 -8.51 -1.22 -8.22
N ILE A 69 -8.53 -0.03 -7.60
CA ILE A 69 -9.75 0.71 -7.38
C ILE A 69 -10.31 1.19 -8.72
N SER A 70 -11.61 0.99 -8.93
CA SER A 70 -12.32 1.42 -10.13
C SER A 70 -12.66 2.91 -10.11
N ARG A 71 -12.92 3.47 -8.93
CA ARG A 71 -13.23 4.88 -8.67
C ARG A 71 -12.70 5.32 -7.31
N ILE A 72 -11.91 6.39 -7.28
CA ILE A 72 -11.43 7.00 -6.04
C ILE A 72 -12.52 7.91 -5.48
N ALA A 73 -12.86 7.72 -4.21
CA ALA A 73 -13.74 8.62 -3.47
C ALA A 73 -13.08 9.01 -2.14
N ALA A 74 -13.39 10.22 -1.67
CA ALA A 74 -12.97 10.70 -0.36
C ALA A 74 -13.71 9.94 0.76
N VAL A 75 -13.03 9.79 1.90
CA VAL A 75 -13.56 9.26 3.15
C VAL A 75 -13.56 10.40 4.17
N PRO A 76 -14.61 11.22 4.24
CA PRO A 76 -14.60 12.47 5.02
C PRO A 76 -14.54 12.24 6.54
N ASP A 77 -15.03 11.11 7.01
CA ASP A 77 -15.16 10.78 8.44
C ASP A 77 -13.89 10.13 9.03
N VAL A 78 -12.82 10.03 8.24
CA VAL A 78 -11.55 9.46 8.72
C VAL A 78 -10.77 10.50 9.53
N GLU A 79 -10.28 10.08 10.70
CA GLU A 79 -9.46 10.93 11.56
C GLU A 79 -7.97 10.57 11.47
N GLY A 80 -7.13 11.59 11.66
CA GLY A 80 -5.68 11.46 11.60
C GLY A 80 -5.14 11.32 10.18
N ALA A 81 -3.86 10.93 10.08
CA ALA A 81 -3.19 10.70 8.80
C ALA A 81 -3.61 9.33 8.23
N ALA A 82 -4.75 9.30 7.54
CA ALA A 82 -5.28 8.12 6.90
C ALA A 82 -4.99 8.10 5.40
N PHE A 83 -4.68 6.91 4.90
CA PHE A 83 -4.32 6.70 3.50
C PHE A 83 -5.24 5.65 2.88
N LEU A 84 -5.68 5.91 1.65
CA LEU A 84 -6.34 4.91 0.81
C LEU A 84 -5.34 4.32 -0.17
N SER A 85 -5.39 3.01 -0.38
CA SER A 85 -4.61 2.35 -1.43
C SER A 85 -5.41 2.38 -2.73
N CYS A 86 -4.96 3.17 -3.70
CA CYS A 86 -5.63 3.26 -5.02
C CYS A 86 -5.44 1.99 -5.86
N LEU A 87 -4.29 1.34 -5.66
CA LEU A 87 -4.01 0.01 -6.15
C LEU A 87 -2.94 -0.60 -5.26
N ASP A 88 -2.93 -1.92 -5.19
CA ASP A 88 -1.84 -2.71 -4.68
C ASP A 88 -1.50 -3.83 -5.66
N THR A 89 -0.24 -4.25 -5.65
CA THR A 89 0.23 -5.36 -6.46
C THR A 89 1.32 -6.10 -5.71
N GLU A 90 1.15 -7.41 -5.58
CA GLU A 90 2.19 -8.31 -5.13
C GLU A 90 3.12 -8.64 -6.29
N TYR A 91 4.41 -8.47 -6.03
CA TYR A 91 5.50 -8.82 -6.92
C TYR A 91 6.41 -9.86 -6.27
N TYR A 92 7.08 -10.63 -7.11
CA TYR A 92 8.25 -11.40 -6.72
C TYR A 92 9.48 -10.88 -7.45
N LEU A 93 10.58 -10.75 -6.71
CA LEU A 93 11.90 -10.51 -7.26
C LEU A 93 12.89 -11.42 -6.55
N GLU A 94 13.61 -12.25 -7.30
CA GLU A 94 14.57 -13.22 -6.73
C GLU A 94 13.92 -14.11 -5.65
N ASN A 95 12.66 -14.54 -5.86
CA ASN A 95 11.84 -15.33 -4.94
C ASN A 95 11.44 -14.63 -3.62
N TRP A 96 11.68 -13.33 -3.48
CA TRP A 96 11.22 -12.55 -2.34
C TRP A 96 9.91 -11.84 -2.65
N PRO A 97 8.87 -11.97 -1.80
CA PRO A 97 7.62 -11.25 -1.98
C PRO A 97 7.81 -9.77 -1.64
N LEU A 98 7.29 -8.91 -2.51
CA LEU A 98 7.20 -7.47 -2.31
C LEU A 98 5.78 -7.02 -2.62
N GLN A 99 5.25 -6.08 -1.85
CA GLN A 99 3.98 -5.43 -2.18
C GLN A 99 4.24 -3.98 -2.58
N ALA A 100 3.72 -3.55 -3.73
CA ALA A 100 3.75 -2.15 -4.11
C ALA A 100 2.34 -1.57 -4.10
N ALA A 101 2.22 -0.31 -3.68
CA ALA A 101 0.93 0.38 -3.68
C ALA A 101 1.07 1.88 -4.00
N ILE A 102 -0.03 2.48 -4.46
CA ILE A 102 -0.17 3.94 -4.56
C ILE A 102 -1.10 4.39 -3.43
N LEU A 103 -0.58 5.16 -2.50
CA LEU A 103 -1.32 5.69 -1.36
C LEU A 103 -1.73 7.15 -1.59
N LEU A 104 -2.99 7.45 -1.39
CA LEU A 104 -3.55 8.80 -1.46
C LEU A 104 -4.04 9.22 -0.07
N ASP A 105 -4.15 10.53 0.16
CA ASP A 105 -4.85 11.03 1.34
C ASP A 105 -6.30 10.51 1.31
N ALA A 106 -6.73 9.85 2.37
CA ALA A 106 -8.06 9.23 2.38
C ALA A 106 -9.18 10.28 2.42
N ARG A 107 -8.94 11.42 3.09
CA ARG A 107 -9.93 12.48 3.27
C ARG A 107 -10.01 13.38 2.05
N GLU A 108 -8.87 13.71 1.44
CA GLU A 108 -8.77 14.62 0.30
C GLU A 108 -7.86 14.02 -0.81
N PRO A 109 -8.28 12.96 -1.53
CA PRO A 109 -7.41 12.20 -2.44
C PRO A 109 -6.83 13.00 -3.63
N GLY A 110 -7.45 14.14 -3.95
CA GLY A 110 -6.99 15.06 -5.00
C GLY A 110 -5.96 16.09 -4.54
N ARG A 111 -5.69 16.19 -3.22
CA ARG A 111 -4.75 17.16 -2.66
C ARG A 111 -3.38 16.55 -2.40
N HIS A 112 -2.46 17.40 -1.95
CA HIS A 112 -1.15 16.96 -1.50
C HIS A 112 -1.29 15.95 -0.37
N VAL A 113 -0.72 14.77 -0.58
CA VAL A 113 -0.67 13.71 0.41
C VAL A 113 0.08 14.19 1.67
N GLY A 114 -0.35 13.78 2.86
CA GLY A 114 0.36 14.05 4.12
C GLY A 114 1.66 13.23 4.29
N PRO A 115 2.48 13.51 5.31
CA PRO A 115 3.63 12.67 5.65
C PRO A 115 3.18 11.28 6.09
N LEU A 116 3.97 10.25 5.81
CA LEU A 116 3.71 8.90 6.32
C LEU A 116 4.07 8.84 7.83
N PRO A 117 3.14 8.43 8.71
CA PRO A 117 3.42 8.33 10.15
C PRO A 117 4.59 7.40 10.47
N GLY A 118 5.49 7.85 11.34
CA GLY A 118 6.68 7.08 11.75
C GLY A 118 7.75 6.93 10.66
N ALA A 119 7.60 7.60 9.51
CA ALA A 119 8.57 7.52 8.44
C ALA A 119 9.84 8.33 8.76
N VAL A 120 11.00 7.73 8.47
CA VAL A 120 12.31 8.36 8.61
C VAL A 120 12.99 8.43 7.24
N SER A 121 13.79 9.47 6.99
CA SER A 121 14.52 9.60 5.73
C SER A 121 15.51 8.45 5.53
N VAL A 122 15.64 7.97 4.28
CA VAL A 122 16.63 6.94 3.94
C VAL A 122 18.00 7.59 3.72
N PRO A 123 19.06 7.21 4.48
CA PRO A 123 20.40 7.76 4.30
C PRO A 123 20.92 7.57 2.87
N GLY A 124 21.45 8.62 2.26
CA GLY A 124 21.98 8.58 0.89
C GLY A 124 20.93 8.60 -0.23
N HIS A 125 19.63 8.63 0.09
CA HIS A 125 18.55 8.63 -0.89
C HIS A 125 17.55 9.78 -0.64
N PRO A 126 17.83 11.00 -1.14
CA PRO A 126 16.94 12.15 -0.98
C PRO A 126 15.52 11.90 -1.48
N GLY A 127 14.53 12.33 -0.71
CA GLY A 127 13.11 12.18 -1.05
C GLY A 127 12.53 10.78 -0.82
N LEU A 128 13.34 9.83 -0.34
CA LEU A 128 12.88 8.52 0.09
C LEU A 128 12.76 8.44 1.61
N VAL A 129 11.72 7.77 2.06
CA VAL A 129 11.47 7.50 3.47
C VAL A 129 11.25 6.02 3.71
N ASN A 130 11.51 5.57 4.94
CA ASN A 130 11.29 4.20 5.37
C ASN A 130 10.48 4.17 6.66
N ILE A 131 9.60 3.18 6.79
CA ILE A 131 8.80 2.90 7.97
C ILE A 131 9.19 1.52 8.46
N ALA A 132 9.74 1.46 9.67
CA ALA A 132 10.04 0.19 10.32
C ALA A 132 8.74 -0.42 10.86
N LEU A 133 8.31 -1.56 10.29
CA LEU A 133 7.07 -2.23 10.68
C LEU A 133 7.29 -3.52 11.50
N GLY A 134 8.53 -3.80 11.89
CA GLY A 134 8.86 -4.96 12.72
C GLY A 134 8.70 -6.29 11.99
N GLN A 135 7.46 -6.80 11.87
CA GLN A 135 7.15 -8.12 11.33
C GLN A 135 6.64 -8.12 9.87
N PHE A 136 6.60 -9.32 9.27
CA PHE A 136 6.13 -9.59 7.91
C PHE A 136 4.79 -8.87 7.60
N PRO A 137 4.61 -8.24 6.42
CA PRO A 137 5.49 -8.31 5.25
C PRO A 137 6.77 -7.49 5.37
N GLY A 138 7.03 -6.81 6.49
CA GLY A 138 8.27 -6.10 6.75
C GLY A 138 8.14 -4.60 6.53
N GLU A 139 9.28 -3.91 6.47
CA GLU A 139 9.36 -2.46 6.36
C GLU A 139 8.79 -1.93 5.03
N ILE A 140 8.33 -0.68 5.05
CA ILE A 140 7.86 0.05 3.87
C ILE A 140 8.89 1.10 3.49
N THR A 141 9.32 1.12 2.23
CA THR A 141 10.10 2.21 1.64
C THR A 141 9.22 2.95 0.64
N ALA A 142 9.23 4.29 0.71
CA ALA A 142 8.28 5.12 -0.03
C ALA A 142 8.96 6.31 -0.70
N ARG A 143 8.42 6.71 -1.86
CA ARG A 143 8.74 7.95 -2.57
C ARG A 143 7.50 8.80 -2.74
N ARG A 144 7.62 10.09 -2.47
CA ARG A 144 6.52 11.04 -2.67
C ARG A 144 6.34 11.33 -4.16
N LEU A 145 5.10 11.26 -4.61
CA LEU A 145 4.59 11.83 -5.85
C LEU A 145 3.83 13.12 -5.50
N THR A 146 3.40 13.90 -6.49
CA THR A 146 2.74 15.21 -6.27
C THR A 146 1.57 15.13 -5.26
N ASN A 147 0.67 14.17 -5.45
CA ASN A 147 -0.54 13.96 -4.64
C ASN A 147 -0.65 12.55 -4.03
N ALA A 148 0.43 11.77 -4.03
CA ALA A 148 0.41 10.37 -3.62
C ALA A 148 1.76 9.91 -3.06
N TRP A 149 1.78 8.75 -2.41
CA TRP A 149 3.00 7.98 -2.17
C TRP A 149 3.02 6.76 -3.08
N LEU A 150 4.16 6.50 -3.71
CA LEU A 150 4.47 5.16 -4.21
C LEU A 150 5.25 4.44 -3.12
N VAL A 151 4.73 3.30 -2.68
CA VAL A 151 5.32 2.51 -1.59
C VAL A 151 5.68 1.12 -2.06
N VAL A 152 6.74 0.56 -1.49
CA VAL A 152 7.14 -0.84 -1.63
C VAL A 152 7.39 -1.41 -0.23
N GLN A 153 6.73 -2.52 0.08
CA GLN A 153 6.82 -3.23 1.34
C GLN A 153 7.52 -4.58 1.15
N GLY A 154 8.30 -4.97 2.15
CA GLY A 154 8.89 -6.30 2.25
C GLY A 154 10.18 -6.46 1.46
N GLY A 155 10.25 -7.54 0.68
CA GLY A 155 11.51 -7.99 0.09
C GLY A 155 12.52 -8.49 1.14
N ARG A 156 13.70 -8.86 0.66
CA ARG A 156 14.82 -9.34 1.46
C ARG A 156 15.40 -8.26 2.37
N ASP A 157 15.60 -7.06 1.83
CA ASP A 157 16.28 -5.96 2.49
C ASP A 157 15.93 -4.60 1.85
N LEU A 158 16.45 -3.52 2.45
CA LEU A 158 16.26 -2.16 1.96
C LEU A 158 16.78 -1.97 0.53
N ARG A 159 17.89 -2.61 0.15
CA ARG A 159 18.45 -2.48 -1.19
C ARG A 159 17.47 -3.01 -2.23
N GLN A 160 16.85 -4.16 -1.97
CA GLN A 160 15.84 -4.72 -2.86
C GLN A 160 14.61 -3.82 -2.95
N ARG A 161 14.10 -3.27 -1.83
CA ARG A 161 12.99 -2.31 -1.86
C ARG A 161 13.32 -1.06 -2.67
N LEU A 162 14.53 -0.52 -2.52
CA LEU A 162 15.00 0.63 -3.28
C LEU A 162 15.08 0.33 -4.78
N GLN A 163 15.60 -0.84 -5.17
CA GLN A 163 15.66 -1.28 -6.56
C GLN A 163 14.27 -1.36 -7.20
N VAL A 164 13.31 -1.96 -6.51
CA VAL A 164 11.92 -2.03 -6.98
C VAL A 164 11.30 -0.64 -7.04
N LEU A 165 11.43 0.18 -5.99
CA LEU A 165 10.85 1.52 -5.95
C LEU A 165 11.40 2.46 -7.03
N HIS A 166 12.67 2.31 -7.42
CA HIS A 166 13.28 3.06 -8.54
C HIS A 166 12.77 2.57 -9.89
N ALA A 167 12.50 1.27 -10.02
CA ALA A 167 11.99 0.70 -11.26
C ALA A 167 10.52 1.04 -11.49
N LEU A 168 9.71 1.12 -10.43
CA LEU A 168 8.27 1.35 -10.54
C LEU A 168 7.93 2.81 -10.86
N THR A 169 6.96 2.98 -11.76
CA THR A 169 6.37 4.28 -12.12
C THR A 169 4.87 4.24 -11.91
N ALA A 170 4.32 5.23 -11.20
CA ALA A 170 2.89 5.50 -11.19
C ALA A 170 2.49 6.13 -12.54
N ALA A 171 1.99 5.31 -13.45
CA ALA A 171 1.66 5.71 -14.81
C ALA A 171 0.33 6.46 -14.91
N LYS A 172 -0.56 6.26 -13.93
CA LYS A 172 -1.87 6.94 -13.87
C LYS A 172 -2.34 7.07 -12.43
N ILE A 173 -2.93 8.23 -12.11
CA ILE A 173 -3.74 8.48 -10.91
C ILE A 173 -4.90 9.39 -11.34
N LYS A 174 -6.12 8.85 -11.38
CA LYS A 174 -7.34 9.59 -11.74
C LYS A 174 -8.29 9.66 -10.55
N VAL A 175 -8.34 10.83 -9.92
CA VAL A 175 -9.26 11.12 -8.82
C VAL A 175 -10.57 11.64 -9.39
N ASP A 176 -11.68 10.98 -9.06
CA ASP A 176 -13.01 11.43 -9.45
C ASP A 176 -13.52 12.39 -8.36
N LEU A 177 -13.24 13.68 -8.54
CA LEU A 177 -13.72 14.75 -7.68
C LEU A 177 -15.22 14.99 -7.94
N THR A 178 -16.09 14.13 -7.41
CA THR A 178 -17.48 14.51 -7.21
C THR A 178 -17.57 15.31 -5.91
N GLY A 179 -17.70 16.62 -6.04
CA GLY A 179 -18.15 17.51 -4.97
C GLY A 179 -19.64 17.38 -4.70
#